data_AF-A0A068MYT2-F1
#
_entry.id   AF-A0A068MYT2-F1
#
_cell.length_a   1.000
_cell.length_b   1.000
_cell.length_c   1.000
_cell.angle_alpha   90.00
_cell.angle_beta   90.00
_cell.angle_gamma   90.00
#
_symmetry.space_group_name_H-M   'P 1'
#
loop_
_entity.id
_entity.type
_entity.pdbx_description
1 polymer ?
#
loop_
_entity_poly.entity_id
_entity_poly.type
_entity_poly.pdbx_seq_one_letter_code
_entity_poly.pdbx_strand_id
1 'polypeptide(L)'
;MRGLAERGSTLNFGDFALQATEPCWITSRQIEAARRAMTRYIRRGGKIWIRIFPDKPVTMRPAETRMGSGKGSPEYWVAVVKPGRVMFELAGVSEEVAREAMRLAAQKLPIKTKFITRQEDYI
;
A
#
# COMPACT_ATOMS: atom_id res chain seq x y z
N MET A 1 -4.73 -2.21 -15.24
CA MET A 1 -5.46 -1.01 -14.77
C MET A 1 -4.99 0.17 -15.58
N ARG A 2 -5.89 1.05 -16.03
CA ARG A 2 -5.52 2.23 -16.83
C ARG A 2 -5.75 3.51 -16.01
N GLY A 3 -4.94 4.52 -16.31
CA GLY A 3 -5.03 5.86 -15.73
C GLY A 3 -4.26 6.06 -14.43
N LEU A 4 -4.10 7.33 -14.08
CA LEU A 4 -3.49 7.80 -12.83
C LEU A 4 -4.51 7.81 -11.69
N ALA A 5 -4.02 7.90 -10.46
CA ALA A 5 -4.85 8.14 -9.28
C ALA A 5 -5.25 9.62 -9.22
N GLU A 6 -6.53 9.90 -9.41
CA GLU A 6 -7.08 11.26 -9.20
C GLU A 6 -7.32 11.56 -7.72
N ARG A 7 -7.57 10.52 -6.90
CA ARG A 7 -7.91 10.65 -5.48
C ARG A 7 -6.87 9.98 -4.59
N GLY A 8 -6.60 10.61 -3.44
CA GLY A 8 -5.66 10.10 -2.45
C GLY A 8 -4.23 10.05 -2.97
N SER A 9 -3.88 10.98 -3.86
CA SER A 9 -2.52 11.21 -4.35
C SER A 9 -1.71 12.16 -3.47
N THR A 10 -2.39 12.91 -2.60
CA THR A 10 -1.82 13.87 -1.65
C THR A 10 -1.66 13.28 -0.26
N LEU A 11 -0.70 13.81 0.51
CA LEU A 11 -0.60 13.60 1.95
C LEU A 11 -1.77 14.29 2.68
N ASN A 12 -2.44 13.58 3.60
CA ASN A 12 -3.51 14.19 4.40
C ASN A 12 -3.16 14.25 5.89
N PHE A 13 -2.55 13.21 6.45
CA PHE A 13 -2.36 13.06 7.89
C PHE A 13 -0.89 13.14 8.30
N GLY A 14 -0.03 12.38 7.63
CA GLY A 14 1.39 12.27 7.98
C GLY A 14 2.27 13.41 7.48
N ASP A 15 3.55 13.36 7.86
CA ASP A 15 4.61 14.24 7.34
C ASP A 15 5.33 13.58 6.15
N PHE A 16 5.31 12.24 6.12
CA PHE A 16 5.95 11.41 5.13
C PHE A 16 4.96 10.39 4.57
N ALA A 17 5.12 10.01 3.30
CA ALA A 17 4.25 9.03 2.67
C ALA A 17 4.97 8.14 1.66
N LEU A 18 4.35 6.98 1.40
CA LEU A 18 4.76 6.03 0.38
C LEU A 18 3.71 6.02 -0.74
N GLN A 19 4.10 6.52 -1.91
CA GLN A 19 3.26 6.63 -3.10
C GLN A 19 3.59 5.52 -4.10
N ALA A 20 2.57 4.93 -4.73
CA ALA A 20 2.75 3.94 -5.80
C ALA A 20 3.14 4.62 -7.12
N THR A 21 4.12 4.09 -7.85
CA THR A 21 4.46 4.57 -9.20
C THR A 21 3.95 3.64 -10.31
N GLU A 22 3.55 2.42 -9.96
CA GLU A 22 3.04 1.39 -10.87
C GLU A 22 1.65 0.90 -10.42
N PRO A 23 0.77 0.48 -11.36
CA PRO A 23 -0.53 -0.08 -11.02
C PRO A 23 -0.40 -1.52 -10.50
N CYS A 24 -1.10 -1.86 -9.42
CA CYS A 24 -1.16 -3.24 -8.93
C CYS A 24 -2.37 -3.50 -8.01
N TRP A 25 -2.70 -4.78 -7.82
CA TRP A 25 -3.60 -5.22 -6.76
C TRP A 25 -2.77 -5.60 -5.54
N ILE A 26 -2.98 -4.88 -4.44
CA ILE A 26 -2.27 -5.11 -3.19
C ILE A 26 -3.17 -5.93 -2.27
N THR A 27 -2.70 -7.10 -1.85
CA THR A 27 -3.44 -7.99 -0.95
C THR A 27 -3.41 -7.48 0.48
N SER A 28 -4.40 -7.88 1.29
CA SER A 28 -4.43 -7.59 2.73
C SER A 28 -3.15 -8.05 3.45
N ARG A 29 -2.59 -9.20 3.06
CA ARG A 29 -1.33 -9.75 3.60
C ARG A 29 -0.12 -8.86 3.31
N GLN A 30 -0.05 -8.27 2.12
CA GLN A 30 1.03 -7.35 1.75
C GLN A 30 0.93 -6.02 2.51
N ILE A 31 -0.29 -5.49 2.66
CA ILE A 31 -0.55 -4.28 3.46
C ILE A 31 -0.06 -4.50 4.90
N GLU A 32 -0.42 -5.63 5.49
CA GLU A 32 -0.04 -5.99 6.85
C GLU A 32 1.47 -6.24 6.99
N ALA A 33 2.10 -6.92 6.02
CA ALA A 33 3.54 -7.14 6.01
C ALA A 33 4.32 -5.81 5.95
N ALA A 34 3.89 -4.87 5.11
CA ALA A 34 4.47 -3.53 5.02
C ALA A 34 4.27 -2.75 6.33
N ARG A 35 3.07 -2.75 6.91
CA ARG A 35 2.77 -2.12 8.20
C ARG A 35 3.64 -2.67 9.32
N ARG A 36 3.77 -3.99 9.41
CA ARG A 36 4.59 -4.66 10.43
C ARG A 36 6.07 -4.34 10.27
N ALA A 37 6.58 -4.24 9.03
CA ALA A 37 7.95 -3.84 8.76
C ALA A 37 8.22 -2.40 9.25
N MET A 38 7.35 -1.45 8.93
CA MET A 38 7.46 -0.06 9.41
C MET A 38 7.40 0.00 10.93
N THR A 39 6.40 -0.64 11.54
CA THR A 39 6.19 -0.63 13.00
C THR A 39 7.40 -1.19 13.75
N ARG A 40 8.02 -2.27 13.24
CA ARG A 40 9.23 -2.86 13.84
C ARG A 40 10.42 -1.91 13.80
N TYR A 41 10.58 -1.14 12.72
CA TYR A 41 11.69 -0.22 12.57
C TYR A 41 11.53 1.02 13.45
N ILE A 42 10.34 1.64 13.46
CA ILE A 42 10.05 2.83 14.29
C ILE A 42 9.89 2.52 15.79
N ARG A 43 9.74 1.24 16.15
CA ARG A 43 9.56 0.74 17.53
C ARG A 43 8.30 1.35 18.20
N ARG A 44 8.49 2.28 19.14
CA ARG A 44 7.41 3.00 19.85
C ARG A 44 7.22 4.44 19.34
N GLY A 45 8.00 4.86 18.34
CA GLY A 45 7.96 6.21 17.79
C GLY A 45 6.96 6.34 16.64
N GLY A 46 6.28 7.48 16.59
CA GLY A 46 5.45 7.89 15.46
C GLY A 46 4.09 7.22 15.34
N LYS A 47 3.34 7.67 14.33
CA LYS A 47 2.00 7.18 13.98
C LYS A 47 1.96 6.82 12.51
N ILE A 48 1.48 5.61 12.21
CA ILE A 48 1.31 5.10 10.85
C ILE A 48 -0.17 5.19 10.47
N TRP A 49 -0.45 5.68 9.25
CA TRP A 49 -1.75 5.57 8.61
C TRP A 49 -1.67 4.66 7.40
N ILE A 50 -2.70 3.83 7.23
CA ILE A 50 -2.91 3.03 6.03
C ILE A 50 -3.97 3.74 5.21
N ARG A 51 -3.63 4.20 4.01
CA ARG A 51 -4.52 4.98 3.11
C ARG A 51 -5.27 4.11 2.10
N ILE A 52 -4.98 2.81 2.08
CA ILE A 52 -5.62 1.83 1.20
C ILE A 52 -6.33 0.76 2.05
N PHE A 53 -7.49 0.31 1.58
CA PHE A 53 -8.29 -0.72 2.23
C PHE A 53 -8.60 -1.81 1.20
N PRO A 54 -8.44 -3.11 1.54
CA PRO A 54 -8.74 -4.20 0.63
C PRO A 54 -10.25 -4.48 0.61
N ASP A 55 -10.96 -3.75 -0.24
CA ASP A 55 -12.42 -3.82 -0.41
C ASP A 55 -12.86 -4.79 -1.50
N LYS A 56 -12.01 -5.05 -2.50
CA LYS A 56 -12.38 -5.86 -3.65
C LYS A 56 -12.15 -7.36 -3.39
N PRO A 57 -13.19 -8.21 -3.43
CA PRO A 57 -13.02 -9.66 -3.31
C PRO A 57 -12.45 -10.27 -4.60
N VAL A 58 -11.56 -11.24 -4.46
CA VAL A 58 -11.01 -12.06 -5.53
C VAL A 58 -11.48 -13.50 -5.32
N THR A 59 -12.09 -14.07 -6.35
CA THR A 59 -12.61 -15.43 -6.33
C THR A 59 -11.61 -16.43 -6.86
N MET A 60 -11.53 -17.61 -6.26
CA MET A 60 -10.69 -18.71 -6.71
C MET A 60 -11.51 -20.01 -6.77
N ARG A 61 -11.08 -20.95 -7.60
CA ARG A 61 -11.62 -22.31 -7.59
C ARG A 61 -10.62 -23.26 -6.94
N PRO A 62 -11.09 -24.34 -6.30
CA PRO A 62 -10.20 -25.36 -5.78
C PRO A 62 -9.30 -25.92 -6.89
N ALA A 63 -8.07 -26.26 -6.51
CA ALA A 63 -7.21 -27.08 -7.36
C ALA A 63 -7.93 -28.41 -7.70
N GLU A 64 -7.53 -29.05 -8.80
CA GLU A 64 -8.07 -30.36 -9.23
C GLU A 64 -9.52 -30.34 -9.75
N THR A 65 -10.09 -29.15 -10.02
CA THR A 65 -11.40 -29.01 -10.69
C THR A 65 -11.25 -28.66 -12.18
N ARG A 66 -12.20 -29.11 -13.01
CA ARG A 66 -12.24 -28.76 -14.45
C ARG A 66 -12.74 -27.31 -14.65
N MET A 67 -12.41 -26.73 -15.80
CA MET A 67 -12.96 -25.44 -16.24
C MET A 67 -14.48 -25.55 -16.50
N GLY A 68 -15.23 -24.46 -16.30
CA GLY A 68 -16.71 -24.44 -16.43
C GLY A 68 -17.46 -24.58 -15.09
N SER A 69 -18.79 -24.66 -15.05
CA SER A 69 -19.57 -24.84 -13.78
C SER A 69 -19.67 -23.61 -12.84
N GLY A 70 -19.56 -22.38 -13.36
CA GLY A 70 -19.89 -21.14 -12.61
C GLY A 70 -18.72 -20.47 -11.87
N LYS A 71 -18.96 -19.33 -11.21
CA LYS A 71 -17.87 -18.58 -10.53
C LYS A 71 -17.45 -19.26 -9.23
N GLY A 72 -16.15 -19.23 -8.91
CA GLY A 72 -15.63 -19.76 -7.64
C GLY A 72 -16.00 -18.89 -6.43
N SER A 73 -15.66 -19.37 -5.22
CA SER A 73 -15.88 -18.64 -3.97
C SER A 73 -14.86 -17.49 -3.80
N PRO A 74 -15.23 -16.38 -3.12
CA PRO A 74 -14.28 -15.36 -2.69
C PRO A 74 -13.21 -15.96 -1.76
N GLU A 75 -11.93 -15.76 -2.09
CA GLU A 75 -10.79 -16.33 -1.37
C GLU A 75 -10.01 -15.26 -0.59
N TYR A 76 -9.75 -14.12 -1.22
CA TYR A 76 -9.02 -13.03 -0.58
C TYR A 76 -9.47 -11.66 -1.09
N TRP A 77 -9.03 -10.61 -0.39
CA TRP A 77 -9.38 -9.23 -0.70
C TRP A 77 -8.14 -8.46 -1.14
N VAL A 78 -8.35 -7.58 -2.12
CA VAL A 78 -7.31 -6.72 -2.68
C VAL A 78 -7.73 -5.27 -2.68
N ALA A 79 -6.76 -4.39 -2.46
CA ALA A 79 -6.88 -2.97 -2.75
C ALA A 79 -6.41 -2.73 -4.19
N VAL A 80 -7.20 -1.99 -4.95
CA VAL A 80 -6.90 -1.64 -6.35
C VAL A 80 -6.07 -0.35 -6.35
N VAL A 81 -4.76 -0.44 -6.59
CA VAL A 81 -3.83 0.69 -6.51
C VAL A 81 -3.40 1.17 -7.90
N LYS A 82 -3.61 2.45 -8.18
CA LYS A 82 -3.16 3.14 -9.40
C LYS A 82 -1.88 3.96 -9.14
N PRO A 83 -1.06 4.25 -10.17
CA PRO A 83 0.06 5.17 -10.04
C PRO A 83 -0.37 6.52 -9.47
N GLY A 84 0.44 7.09 -8.59
CA GLY A 84 0.16 8.33 -7.86
C GLY A 84 -0.60 8.12 -6.55
N ARG A 85 -1.14 6.93 -6.26
CA ARG A 85 -1.88 6.68 -5.01
C ARG A 85 -0.93 6.62 -3.81
N VAL A 86 -1.22 7.38 -2.76
CA VAL A 86 -0.57 7.26 -1.45
C VAL A 86 -1.14 6.04 -0.72
N MET A 87 -0.25 5.14 -0.29
CA MET A 87 -0.62 3.88 0.37
C MET A 87 -0.43 3.94 1.88
N PHE A 88 0.64 4.59 2.35
CA PHE A 88 0.98 4.70 3.76
C PHE A 88 1.42 6.12 4.07
N GLU A 89 1.15 6.56 5.29
CA GLU A 89 1.69 7.81 5.84
C GLU A 89 2.29 7.57 7.21
N LEU A 90 3.24 8.42 7.58
CA LEU A 90 3.98 8.37 8.83
C LEU A 90 4.21 9.80 9.35
N ALA A 91 4.07 10.00 10.66
CA ALA A 91 4.39 11.24 11.36
C ALA A 91 5.06 10.94 12.70
N GLY A 92 5.68 11.97 13.29
CA GLY A 92 6.25 11.91 14.64
C GLY A 92 7.57 11.14 14.74
N VAL A 93 8.34 11.12 13.66
CA VAL A 93 9.72 10.58 13.59
C VAL A 93 10.58 11.50 12.72
N SER A 94 11.91 11.38 12.81
CA SER A 94 12.82 12.09 11.89
C SER A 94 12.71 11.55 10.47
N GLU A 95 13.07 12.36 9.48
CA GLU A 95 13.04 11.97 8.07
C GLU A 95 13.93 10.75 7.78
N GLU A 96 15.11 10.66 8.39
CA GLU A 96 16.02 9.52 8.24
C GLU A 96 15.34 8.20 8.65
N VAL A 97 14.67 8.22 9.80
CA VAL A 97 13.92 7.07 10.32
C VAL A 97 12.73 6.76 9.42
N ALA A 98 12.01 7.78 8.95
CA ALA A 98 10.87 7.61 8.07
C ALA A 98 11.28 7.00 6.72
N ARG A 99 12.35 7.50 6.11
CA ARG A 99 12.87 7.05 4.82
C ARG A 99 13.27 5.59 4.88
N GLU A 100 13.96 5.18 5.94
CA GLU A 100 14.38 3.79 6.11
C GLU A 100 13.20 2.86 6.44
N ALA A 101 12.25 3.29 7.28
CA ALA A 101 11.02 2.54 7.53
C ALA A 101 10.21 2.30 6.25
N MET A 102 10.06 3.34 5.42
CA MET A 102 9.34 3.31 4.16
C MET A 102 10.06 2.46 3.10
N ARG A 103 11.40 2.46 3.09
CA ARG A 103 12.22 1.57 2.25
C ARG A 103 11.95 0.09 2.57
N LEU A 104 11.90 -0.27 3.86
CA LEU A 104 11.58 -1.62 4.30
C LEU A 104 10.13 -2.01 3.97
N ALA A 105 9.20 -1.07 4.05
CA ALA A 105 7.81 -1.27 3.64
C ALA A 105 7.69 -1.54 2.14
N ALA A 106 8.38 -0.76 1.31
CA ALA A 106 8.40 -0.90 -0.15
C ALA A 106 8.85 -2.29 -0.59
N GLN A 107 9.84 -2.88 0.08
CA GLN A 107 10.31 -4.25 -0.20
C GLN A 107 9.26 -5.34 0.09
N LYS A 108 8.18 -5.03 0.80
CA LYS A 108 7.05 -5.96 1.03
C LYS A 108 5.95 -5.82 0.00
N LEU A 109 6.03 -4.82 -0.87
CA LEU A 109 5.04 -4.54 -1.89
C LEU A 109 5.53 -5.04 -3.27
N PRO A 110 4.63 -5.53 -4.12
CA PRO A 110 4.96 -6.03 -5.46
C PRO A 110 5.07 -4.92 -6.52
N ILE A 111 5.35 -3.67 -6.12
CA ILE A 111 5.38 -2.50 -7.02
C ILE A 111 6.49 -1.54 -6.67
N LYS A 112 6.91 -0.75 -7.66
CA LYS A 112 7.73 0.43 -7.40
C LYS A 112 6.94 1.51 -6.65
N THR A 113 7.65 2.18 -5.75
CA THR A 113 7.10 3.21 -4.88
C THR A 113 8.05 4.39 -4.78
N LYS A 114 7.51 5.58 -4.53
CA LYS A 114 8.24 6.81 -4.26
C LYS A 114 7.98 7.25 -2.81
N PHE A 115 9.03 7.67 -2.11
CA PHE A 115 8.92 8.37 -0.84
C PHE A 115 8.61 9.84 -1.11
N ILE A 116 7.62 10.39 -0.42
CA ILE A 116 7.20 11.79 -0.55
C ILE A 116 7.18 12.45 0.82
N THR A 117 7.55 13.74 0.85
CA THR A 117 7.54 14.57 2.05
C THR A 117 6.49 15.67 1.90
N ARG A 118 5.91 16.13 3.01
CA ARG A 118 4.93 17.23 3.00
C ARG A 118 5.47 18.55 2.41
N GLN A 119 6.79 18.76 2.46
CA GLN A 119 7.43 20.00 1.96
C GLN A 119 7.69 19.97 0.45
N GLU A 120 7.76 18.81 -0.20
CA GLU A 120 8.04 18.69 -1.63
C GLU A 120 6.81 18.88 -2.54
N ASP A 121 5.60 18.98 -1.98
CA ASP A 121 4.34 19.13 -2.74
C ASP A 121 3.89 20.60 -2.89
N TYR A 122 4.81 21.50 -3.30
CA TYR A 122 4.43 22.73 -4.00
C TYR A 122 4.74 22.59 -5.49
N ILE A 123 3.80 22.00 -6.23
CA ILE A 123 3.65 22.12 -7.69
C ILE A 123 2.16 22.33 -8.00
#